data_AF-A0A2V8N045-F1
#
_entry.id   AF-A0A2V8N045-F1
#
_cell.length_a   1.000
_cell.length_b   1.000
_cell.length_c   1.000
_cell.angle_alpha   90.00
_cell.angle_beta   90.00
_cell.angle_gamma   90.00
#
_symmetry.space_group_name_H-M   'P 1'
#
loop_
_entity.id
_entity.type
_entity.pdbx_description
1 polymer ?
#
loop_
_entity_poly.entity_id
_entity_poly.type
_entity_poly.pdbx_seq_one_letter_code
_entity_poly.pdbx_strand_id
1 'polypeptide(L)'
;MRSRSSRPTNHAQTHRIIASEGERATIPQAELTTPRPATDESYYLIWRPAPAIDLDESKLATAASLLQLSAPELSQAATLGQPVPLARANTFEQATTLGDELRGLGIENLTVAARELKAEMAPKKIRALEFSEDSVTGITSGAPESTAWAEILLIVAGRLHEKSAVVEARRRHGQMQPVDSRELFADDLVLDLYSGADETGWRIIATGFDFSCLGSEKKMTAVDNFQALTKVLRERASRAEFDDSYVRVRQMLAAVWPLDQETRRGEWRRSGAGKFDLSTVTTTDNATQFTRYSRLRRWLRARELTGNS
;
A
#
# COMPACT_ATOMS: atom_id res chain seq x y z
N MET A 1 -40.58 -57.01 -40.06
CA MET A 1 -40.67 -57.38 -38.62
C MET A 1 -39.25 -57.50 -38.04
N ARG A 2 -39.12 -57.51 -36.71
CA ARG A 2 -37.91 -57.64 -35.84
C ARG A 2 -36.73 -58.43 -36.46
N SER A 3 -35.45 -58.11 -36.21
CA SER A 3 -34.81 -58.14 -34.87
C SER A 3 -33.48 -57.34 -34.77
N ARG A 4 -32.96 -57.20 -33.53
CA ARG A 4 -31.78 -56.40 -33.12
C ARG A 4 -30.47 -57.20 -33.12
N SER A 5 -29.33 -56.50 -33.14
CA SER A 5 -28.07 -56.93 -32.49
C SER A 5 -27.28 -55.74 -31.92
N SER A 6 -26.34 -56.01 -31.00
CA SER A 6 -25.59 -55.04 -30.16
C SER A 6 -24.17 -55.57 -29.89
N ARG A 7 -23.16 -54.84 -29.38
CA ARG A 7 -23.00 -53.57 -28.62
C ARG A 7 -21.54 -53.10 -28.89
N PRO A 8 -20.85 -52.19 -28.15
CA PRO A 8 -21.26 -51.11 -27.25
C PRO A 8 -20.58 -49.74 -27.54
N THR A 9 -21.17 -48.65 -27.03
CA THR A 9 -20.43 -47.40 -26.73
C THR A 9 -19.86 -47.46 -25.31
N ASN A 10 -18.65 -46.94 -25.11
CA ASN A 10 -18.00 -46.95 -23.79
C ASN A 10 -18.35 -45.68 -23.01
N HIS A 11 -18.64 -45.81 -21.71
CA HIS A 11 -18.95 -44.67 -20.84
C HIS A 11 -17.66 -44.05 -20.29
N ALA A 12 -17.55 -42.72 -20.38
CA ALA A 12 -16.78 -41.92 -19.45
C ALA A 12 -17.77 -41.03 -18.68
N GLN A 13 -17.78 -41.15 -17.36
CA GLN A 13 -18.64 -40.33 -16.50
C GLN A 13 -17.98 -38.97 -16.25
N THR A 14 -18.60 -37.89 -16.71
CA THR A 14 -18.25 -36.55 -16.23
C THR A 14 -19.21 -36.19 -15.08
N HIS A 15 -18.67 -36.03 -13.88
CA HIS A 15 -19.47 -35.64 -12.72
C HIS A 15 -20.10 -34.26 -12.94
N ARG A 16 -21.42 -34.22 -12.83
CA ARG A 16 -22.23 -33.00 -12.99
C ARG A 16 -22.23 -32.25 -11.66
N ILE A 17 -21.34 -31.29 -11.49
CA ILE A 17 -21.41 -30.35 -10.37
C ILE A 17 -22.69 -29.52 -10.56
N ILE A 18 -23.60 -29.63 -9.59
CA ILE A 18 -24.87 -28.90 -9.58
C ILE A 18 -24.53 -27.45 -9.22
N ALA A 19 -24.88 -26.51 -10.10
CA ALA A 19 -24.80 -25.10 -9.79
C ALA A 19 -25.85 -24.77 -8.71
N SER A 20 -25.39 -24.28 -7.56
CA SER A 20 -26.24 -23.65 -6.57
C SER A 20 -26.79 -22.34 -7.14
N GLU A 21 -28.10 -22.24 -7.32
CA GLU A 21 -28.76 -21.00 -7.68
C GLU A 21 -28.64 -19.99 -6.53
N GLY A 22 -28.56 -18.68 -6.87
CA GLY A 22 -29.04 -17.67 -5.92
C GLY A 22 -28.07 -16.60 -5.41
N GLU A 23 -26.99 -16.25 -6.11
CA GLU A 23 -26.33 -14.97 -5.87
C GLU A 23 -26.24 -14.13 -7.15
N ARG A 24 -27.10 -13.11 -7.25
CA ARG A 24 -27.04 -12.12 -8.33
C ARG A 24 -25.85 -11.22 -8.08
N ALA A 25 -24.75 -11.46 -8.78
CA ALA A 25 -23.63 -10.53 -8.88
C ALA A 25 -24.12 -9.23 -9.52
N THR A 26 -24.57 -8.29 -8.69
CA THR A 26 -24.96 -6.94 -9.09
C THR A 26 -23.69 -6.22 -9.54
N ILE A 27 -23.47 -6.15 -10.85
CA ILE A 27 -22.35 -5.39 -11.44
C ILE A 27 -22.52 -3.93 -11.03
N PRO A 28 -21.58 -3.33 -10.25
CA PRO A 28 -21.70 -1.93 -9.88
C PRO A 28 -21.63 -1.05 -11.12
N GLN A 29 -22.65 -0.22 -11.32
CA GLN A 29 -22.53 0.96 -12.18
C GLN A 29 -21.70 2.00 -11.43
N ALA A 30 -20.38 1.84 -11.42
CA ALA A 30 -19.47 2.87 -10.93
C ALA A 30 -19.57 4.09 -11.86
N GLU A 31 -19.82 5.25 -11.24
CA GLU A 31 -19.79 6.56 -11.88
C GLU A 31 -18.40 6.84 -12.48
N LEU A 32 -18.32 7.74 -13.46
CA LEU A 32 -17.03 8.25 -13.91
C LEU A 32 -16.37 8.96 -12.73
N THR A 33 -15.23 8.44 -12.27
CA THR A 33 -14.42 9.12 -11.25
C THR A 33 -14.11 10.53 -11.73
N THR A 34 -14.51 11.51 -10.92
CA THR A 34 -14.24 12.92 -11.13
C THR A 34 -12.73 13.18 -11.23
N PRO A 35 -12.29 14.27 -11.91
CA PRO A 35 -10.88 14.60 -11.96
C PRO A 35 -10.32 14.74 -10.55
N ARG A 36 -9.11 14.21 -10.35
CA ARG A 36 -8.29 14.32 -9.14
C ARG A 36 -8.49 15.71 -8.51
N PRO A 37 -8.97 15.80 -7.25
CA PRO A 37 -9.22 17.10 -6.63
C PRO A 37 -7.91 17.90 -6.53
N ALA A 38 -8.07 19.20 -6.26
CA ALA A 38 -6.98 20.09 -5.88
C ALA A 38 -6.19 19.54 -4.66
N THR A 39 -5.11 20.25 -4.29
CA THR A 39 -4.22 19.91 -3.17
C THR A 39 -4.99 19.34 -1.97
N ASP A 40 -4.46 18.26 -1.38
CA ASP A 40 -5.09 17.62 -0.23
C ASP A 40 -4.97 18.56 0.97
N GLU A 41 -6.01 19.37 1.21
CA GLU A 41 -6.11 20.30 2.34
C GLU A 41 -6.64 19.63 3.62
N SER A 42 -6.75 18.29 3.65
CA SER A 42 -7.13 17.57 4.85
C SER A 42 -6.04 17.60 5.92
N TYR A 43 -6.40 17.19 7.13
CA TYR A 43 -5.55 17.12 8.30
C TYR A 43 -5.55 15.70 8.85
N TYR A 44 -4.40 15.21 9.27
CA TYR A 44 -4.24 13.89 9.89
C TYR A 44 -3.95 14.06 11.38
N LEU A 45 -4.67 13.31 12.22
CA LEU A 45 -4.34 13.19 13.64
C LEU A 45 -3.41 12.00 13.82
N ILE A 46 -2.22 12.26 14.33
CA ILE A 46 -1.16 11.28 14.54
C ILE A 46 -1.04 10.98 16.02
N TRP A 47 -1.15 9.71 16.41
CA TRP A 47 -0.90 9.25 17.78
C TRP A 47 0.49 9.67 18.23
N ARG A 48 0.63 10.24 19.43
CA ARG A 48 1.92 10.45 20.11
C ARG A 48 2.06 9.40 21.21
N PRO A 49 2.95 8.41 21.07
CA PRO A 49 3.11 7.39 22.10
C PRO A 49 3.73 7.99 23.36
N ALA A 50 2.95 8.02 24.45
CA ALA A 50 3.44 8.35 25.78
C ALA A 50 3.93 7.08 26.50
N PRO A 51 4.94 7.16 27.38
CA PRO A 51 5.54 5.98 28.02
C PRO A 51 4.65 5.30 29.09
N ALA A 52 3.51 5.89 29.43
CA ALA A 52 2.58 5.39 30.45
C ALA A 52 1.11 5.61 30.02
N ILE A 53 0.72 5.08 28.85
CA ILE A 53 -0.67 5.12 28.38
C ILE A 53 -1.49 4.11 29.18
N ASP A 54 -2.24 4.60 30.17
CA ASP A 54 -3.24 3.85 30.93
C ASP A 54 -4.63 4.00 30.28
N LEU A 55 -4.80 3.33 29.14
CA LEU A 55 -6.10 3.15 28.49
C LEU A 55 -6.78 1.92 29.07
N ASP A 56 -7.67 2.17 30.04
CA ASP A 56 -8.65 1.17 30.44
C ASP A 56 -9.55 0.76 29.25
N GLU A 57 -10.16 -0.42 29.38
CA GLU A 57 -10.97 -1.04 28.31
C GLU A 57 -12.14 -0.14 27.87
N SER A 58 -12.68 0.68 28.77
CA SER A 58 -13.76 1.62 28.45
C SER A 58 -13.26 2.77 27.58
N LYS A 59 -12.16 3.43 27.96
CA LYS A 59 -11.55 4.50 27.14
C LYS A 59 -11.12 3.98 25.77
N LEU A 60 -10.54 2.78 25.72
CA LEU A 60 -10.13 2.14 24.47
C LEU A 60 -11.33 1.89 23.56
N ALA A 61 -12.46 1.38 24.10
CA ALA A 61 -13.68 1.17 23.33
C ALA A 61 -14.30 2.50 22.84
N THR A 62 -14.34 3.54 23.67
CA THR A 62 -14.81 4.88 23.26
C THR A 62 -13.94 5.47 22.15
N ALA A 63 -12.61 5.42 22.30
CA ALA A 63 -11.68 5.92 21.29
C ALA A 63 -11.77 5.13 19.98
N ALA A 64 -11.87 3.80 20.04
CA ALA A 64 -12.05 2.94 18.87
C ALA A 64 -13.34 3.30 18.10
N SER A 65 -14.46 3.47 18.81
CA SER A 65 -15.72 3.91 18.21
C SER A 65 -15.65 5.31 17.60
N LEU A 66 -14.92 6.24 18.23
CA LEU A 66 -14.74 7.61 17.74
C LEU A 66 -13.90 7.65 16.45
N LEU A 67 -12.84 6.82 16.40
CA LEU A 67 -11.93 6.70 15.27
C LEU A 67 -12.46 5.78 14.14
N GLN A 68 -13.58 5.09 14.35
CA GLN A 68 -14.09 4.03 13.48
C GLN A 68 -13.09 2.88 13.26
N LEU A 69 -12.28 2.60 14.29
CA LEU A 69 -11.33 1.50 14.35
C LEU A 69 -11.85 0.40 15.27
N SER A 70 -11.29 -0.80 15.18
CA SER A 70 -11.49 -1.84 16.19
C SER A 70 -10.57 -1.63 17.40
N ALA A 71 -11.00 -2.04 18.59
CA ALA A 71 -10.17 -1.97 19.80
C ALA A 71 -8.83 -2.75 19.67
N PRO A 72 -8.76 -3.92 18.98
CA PRO A 72 -7.50 -4.57 18.66
C PRO A 72 -6.54 -3.73 17.81
N GLU A 73 -7.01 -3.02 16.79
CA GLU A 73 -6.16 -2.13 15.97
C GLU A 73 -5.61 -0.96 16.78
N LEU A 74 -6.44 -0.35 17.62
CA LEU A 74 -6.01 0.75 18.49
C LEU A 74 -5.01 0.28 19.57
N SER A 75 -5.23 -0.91 20.14
CA SER A 75 -4.29 -1.57 21.06
C SER A 75 -2.96 -1.94 20.38
N GLN A 76 -3.00 -2.35 19.11
CA GLN A 76 -1.81 -2.59 18.31
C GLN A 76 -1.01 -1.30 18.09
N ALA A 77 -1.68 -0.17 17.78
CA ALA A 77 -1.04 1.14 17.65
C ALA A 77 -0.34 1.58 18.94
N ALA A 78 -1.01 1.42 20.09
CA ALA A 78 -0.42 1.68 21.40
C ALA A 78 0.83 0.82 21.67
N THR A 79 0.72 -0.49 21.39
CA THR A 79 1.80 -1.47 21.63
C THR A 79 3.01 -1.26 20.73
N LEU A 80 2.83 -0.71 19.52
CA LEU A 80 3.93 -0.40 18.60
C LEU A 80 4.85 0.72 19.11
N GLY A 81 4.39 1.57 20.04
CA GLY A 81 5.21 2.63 20.64
C GLY A 81 5.74 3.66 19.65
N GLN A 82 5.11 3.78 18.48
CA GLN A 82 5.52 4.67 17.39
C GLN A 82 4.35 5.56 16.95
N PRO A 83 4.60 6.73 16.34
CA PRO A 83 3.54 7.57 15.80
C PRO A 83 2.84 6.92 14.60
N VAL A 84 1.51 6.87 14.63
CA VAL A 84 0.67 6.30 13.57
C VAL A 84 -0.55 7.21 13.37
N PRO A 85 -1.02 7.47 12.13
CA PRO A 85 -2.26 8.21 11.92
C PRO A 85 -3.46 7.43 12.45
N LEU A 86 -4.35 8.14 13.15
CA LEU A 86 -5.57 7.60 13.75
C LEU A 86 -6.82 8.01 12.97
N ALA A 87 -6.84 9.26 12.47
CA ALA A 87 -7.99 9.83 11.79
C ALA A 87 -7.59 10.87 10.74
N ARG A 88 -8.52 11.11 9.81
CA ARG A 88 -8.47 12.19 8.83
C ARG A 88 -9.63 13.15 9.07
N ALA A 89 -9.35 14.44 9.08
CA ALA A 89 -10.32 15.53 9.18
C ALA A 89 -10.26 16.42 7.93
N ASN A 90 -11.39 16.94 7.46
CA ASN A 90 -11.44 17.77 6.26
C ASN A 90 -11.13 19.25 6.54
N THR A 91 -11.19 19.68 7.80
CA THR A 91 -10.85 21.04 8.25
C THR A 91 -9.97 21.00 9.50
N PHE A 92 -9.25 22.10 9.75
CA PHE A 92 -8.44 22.25 10.97
C PHE A 92 -9.30 22.28 12.25
N GLU A 93 -10.50 22.84 12.17
CA GLU A 93 -11.47 22.85 13.27
C GLU A 93 -11.91 21.42 13.64
N GLN A 94 -12.30 20.61 12.65
CA GLN A 94 -12.62 19.19 12.86
C GLN A 94 -11.44 18.42 13.47
N ALA A 95 -10.21 18.71 13.01
CA ALA A 95 -9.01 18.09 13.54
C ALA A 95 -8.72 18.50 15.00
N THR A 96 -9.04 19.74 15.36
CA THR A 96 -8.86 20.28 16.70
C THR A 96 -9.86 19.66 17.67
N THR A 97 -11.15 19.68 17.35
CA THR A 97 -12.22 19.07 18.17
C THR A 97 -11.96 17.58 18.41
N LEU A 98 -11.67 16.82 17.35
CA LEU A 98 -11.35 15.39 17.48
C LEU A 98 -10.07 15.16 18.29
N GLY A 99 -9.08 16.05 18.17
CA GLY A 99 -7.84 16.00 18.95
C GLY A 99 -8.04 16.29 20.44
N ASP A 100 -8.96 17.18 20.79
CA ASP A 100 -9.35 17.47 22.17
C ASP A 100 -10.16 16.32 22.79
N GLU A 101 -11.08 15.72 22.03
CA GLU A 101 -11.81 14.51 22.47
C GLU A 101 -10.85 13.35 22.75
N LEU A 102 -9.88 13.10 21.87
CA LEU A 102 -8.84 12.08 22.08
C LEU A 102 -7.95 12.40 23.28
N ARG A 103 -7.54 13.66 23.49
CA ARG A 103 -6.82 14.09 24.70
C ARG A 103 -7.65 13.86 25.97
N GLY A 104 -8.96 14.10 25.93
CA GLY A 104 -9.89 13.78 27.03
C GLY A 104 -9.95 12.30 27.39
N LEU A 105 -9.63 11.40 26.45
CA LEU A 105 -9.48 9.96 26.66
C LEU A 105 -8.05 9.53 27.04
N GLY A 106 -7.11 10.47 27.18
CA GLY A 106 -5.69 10.19 27.46
C GLY A 106 -4.85 9.81 26.22
N ILE A 107 -5.37 10.05 25.01
CA ILE A 107 -4.67 9.78 23.75
C ILE A 107 -4.02 11.07 23.25
N GLU A 108 -2.74 11.22 23.57
CA GLU A 108 -1.92 12.30 23.04
C GLU A 108 -1.80 12.20 21.52
N ASN A 109 -1.92 13.35 20.86
CA ASN A 109 -1.99 13.42 19.40
C ASN A 109 -1.37 14.70 18.83
N LEU A 110 -0.98 14.65 17.56
CA LEU A 110 -0.42 15.74 16.79
C LEU A 110 -1.19 15.89 15.47
N THR A 111 -1.67 17.11 15.19
CA THR A 111 -2.30 17.43 13.91
C THR A 111 -1.24 17.78 12.87
N VAL A 112 -1.31 17.16 11.69
CA VAL A 112 -0.42 17.39 10.54
C VAL A 112 -1.28 17.71 9.32
N ALA A 113 -0.97 18.77 8.57
CA ALA A 113 -1.71 19.08 7.34
C ALA A 113 -1.20 18.17 6.20
N ALA A 114 -2.10 17.61 5.38
CA ALA A 114 -1.74 16.62 4.37
C ALA A 114 -0.73 17.15 3.33
N ARG A 115 -0.82 18.44 2.97
CA ARG A 115 0.17 19.16 2.15
C ARG A 115 1.60 19.17 2.74
N GLU A 116 1.78 19.03 4.05
CA GLU A 116 3.12 18.95 4.67
C GLU A 116 3.79 17.60 4.40
N LEU A 117 3.01 16.56 4.10
CA LEU A 117 3.53 15.24 3.75
C LEU A 117 4.01 15.16 2.31
N LYS A 118 3.68 16.12 1.42
CA LYS A 118 4.16 16.13 0.01
C LYS A 118 3.99 14.77 -0.68
N ALA A 119 2.87 14.10 -0.41
CA ALA A 119 2.61 12.72 -0.84
C ALA A 119 2.23 12.63 -2.33
N GLU A 120 1.81 13.74 -2.92
CA GLU A 120 1.60 13.93 -4.35
C GLU A 120 2.91 13.99 -5.15
N MET A 121 4.03 14.31 -4.51
CA MET A 121 5.36 14.24 -5.13
C MET A 121 5.84 12.79 -5.15
N ALA A 122 5.91 12.20 -6.35
CA ALA A 122 6.42 10.85 -6.53
C ALA A 122 7.89 10.73 -6.05
N PRO A 123 8.26 9.66 -5.33
CA PRO A 123 9.64 9.44 -4.90
C PRO A 123 10.52 9.05 -6.09
N LYS A 124 11.82 9.33 -5.98
CA LYS A 124 12.80 9.05 -7.04
C LYS A 124 13.04 7.55 -7.12
N LYS A 125 12.57 6.89 -8.18
CA LYS A 125 12.80 5.45 -8.36
C LYS A 125 14.27 5.17 -8.68
N ILE A 126 14.95 4.53 -7.74
CA ILE A 126 16.33 4.07 -7.89
C ILE A 126 16.33 2.66 -8.50
N ARG A 127 17.18 2.43 -9.50
CA ARG A 127 17.29 1.15 -10.24
C ARG A 127 18.55 0.36 -9.90
N ALA A 128 19.59 1.03 -9.45
CA ALA A 128 20.82 0.44 -8.93
C ALA A 128 21.42 1.40 -7.90
N LEU A 129 22.31 0.89 -7.05
CA LEU A 129 23.14 1.71 -6.17
C LEU A 129 24.60 1.50 -6.51
N GLU A 130 25.44 2.48 -6.22
CA GLU A 130 26.90 2.35 -6.18
C GLU A 130 27.38 2.79 -4.80
N PHE A 131 28.27 2.01 -4.19
CA PHE A 131 28.75 2.25 -2.83
C PHE A 131 30.20 2.75 -2.87
N SER A 132 30.42 3.94 -2.32
CA SER A 132 31.74 4.45 -1.96
C SER A 132 31.99 4.27 -0.46
N GLU A 133 33.15 4.69 0.03
CA GLU A 133 33.48 4.68 1.46
C GLU A 133 32.53 5.59 2.26
N ASP A 134 32.44 6.87 1.88
CA ASP A 134 31.66 7.89 2.59
C ASP A 134 30.25 8.14 2.04
N SER A 135 29.92 7.63 0.84
CA SER A 135 28.66 7.94 0.16
C SER A 135 28.01 6.74 -0.53
N VAL A 136 26.72 6.94 -0.87
CA VAL A 136 25.94 6.08 -1.76
C VAL A 136 25.43 6.91 -2.93
N THR A 137 25.53 6.34 -4.13
CA THR A 137 25.00 6.94 -5.37
C THR A 137 23.83 6.12 -5.88
N GLY A 138 22.68 6.77 -6.08
CA GLY A 138 21.47 6.21 -6.65
C GLY A 138 21.42 6.41 -8.16
N ILE A 139 21.34 5.31 -8.90
CA ILE A 139 21.15 5.33 -10.35
C ILE A 139 19.65 5.47 -10.65
N THR A 140 19.26 6.65 -11.14
CA THR A 140 17.89 7.01 -11.52
C THR A 140 17.67 6.79 -13.03
N SER A 141 16.55 7.28 -13.59
CA SER A 141 16.39 7.44 -15.04
C SER A 141 16.99 8.75 -15.60
N GLY A 142 17.42 9.65 -14.72
CA GLY A 142 18.10 10.91 -15.06
C GLY A 142 19.58 10.85 -14.68
N ALA A 143 20.09 11.94 -14.12
CA ALA A 143 21.44 11.95 -13.55
C ALA A 143 21.52 11.01 -12.32
N PRO A 144 22.67 10.35 -12.08
CA PRO A 144 22.97 9.75 -10.79
C PRO A 144 22.96 10.83 -9.69
N GLU A 145 22.36 10.51 -8.54
CA GLU A 145 22.37 11.36 -7.35
C GLU A 145 23.22 10.70 -6.27
N SER A 146 24.04 11.46 -5.54
CA SER A 146 24.87 10.93 -4.44
C SER A 146 24.54 11.64 -3.14
N THR A 147 24.58 10.92 -2.02
CA THR A 147 24.42 11.47 -0.66
C THR A 147 25.40 10.76 0.26
N ALA A 148 25.93 11.47 1.26
CA ALA A 148 26.84 10.85 2.21
C ALA A 148 26.08 9.90 3.14
N TRP A 149 26.71 8.80 3.58
CA TRP A 149 26.10 7.85 4.52
C TRP A 149 25.64 8.53 5.82
N ALA A 150 26.33 9.59 6.23
CA ALA A 150 26.02 10.39 7.41
C ALA A 150 24.84 11.37 7.23
N GLU A 151 24.39 11.62 5.99
CA GLU A 151 23.24 12.50 5.68
C GLU A 151 21.91 11.74 5.63
N ILE A 152 21.94 10.40 5.54
CA ILE A 152 20.74 9.56 5.55
C ILE A 152 20.15 9.57 6.97
N LEU A 153 18.91 10.04 7.08
CA LEU A 153 18.22 10.25 8.36
C LEU A 153 17.21 9.15 8.69
N LEU A 154 16.63 8.54 7.66
CA LEU A 154 15.55 7.57 7.78
C LEU A 154 15.57 6.59 6.61
N ILE A 155 15.32 5.31 6.92
CA ILE A 155 15.09 4.22 5.98
C ILE A 155 13.76 3.56 6.38
N VAL A 156 12.76 3.61 5.50
CA VAL A 156 11.43 3.01 5.73
C VAL A 156 11.27 1.77 4.87
N ALA A 157 11.06 0.61 5.50
CA ALA A 157 10.83 -0.67 4.85
C ALA A 157 9.34 -1.02 4.79
N GLY A 158 8.92 -1.64 3.69
CA GLY A 158 7.54 -2.05 3.49
C GLY A 158 7.34 -3.11 2.42
N ARG A 159 6.07 -3.32 2.06
CA ARG A 159 5.65 -4.15 0.94
C ARG A 159 4.62 -3.41 0.09
N LEU A 160 4.83 -3.41 -1.21
CA LEU A 160 3.86 -2.98 -2.20
C LEU A 160 3.04 -4.19 -2.65
N HIS A 161 1.73 -4.10 -2.53
CA HIS A 161 0.81 -5.12 -2.97
C HIS A 161 -0.06 -4.55 -4.08
N GLU A 162 -0.16 -5.28 -5.19
CA GLU A 162 -1.12 -5.01 -6.25
C GLU A 162 -2.02 -6.24 -6.39
N LYS A 163 -3.34 -6.03 -6.34
CA LYS A 163 -4.33 -7.03 -6.77
C LYS A 163 -5.02 -6.50 -8.02
N SER A 164 -4.93 -7.24 -9.12
CA SER A 164 -5.58 -6.91 -10.39
C SER A 164 -6.60 -8.00 -10.76
N ALA A 165 -7.89 -7.68 -10.67
CA ALA A 165 -9.00 -8.56 -11.03
C ALA A 165 -9.47 -8.25 -12.46
N VAL A 166 -9.32 -9.21 -13.36
CA VAL A 166 -9.75 -9.12 -14.77
C VAL A 166 -11.04 -9.93 -14.94
N VAL A 167 -12.11 -9.26 -15.36
CA VAL A 167 -13.39 -9.89 -15.71
C VAL A 167 -13.66 -9.73 -17.20
N GLU A 168 -13.79 -10.83 -17.92
CA GLU A 168 -14.27 -10.82 -19.30
C GLU A 168 -15.77 -11.10 -19.32
N ALA A 169 -16.54 -10.18 -19.90
CA ALA A 169 -17.99 -10.29 -20.00
C ALA A 169 -18.45 -10.26 -21.46
N ARG A 170 -19.40 -11.13 -21.80
CA ARG A 170 -19.96 -11.27 -23.16
C ARG A 170 -21.44 -10.89 -23.14
N ARG A 171 -21.89 -10.25 -24.21
CA ARG A 171 -23.32 -9.94 -24.38
C ARG A 171 -24.10 -11.21 -24.77
N ARG A 172 -25.08 -11.60 -23.95
CA ARG A 172 -26.01 -12.72 -24.19
C ARG A 172 -27.44 -12.26 -23.86
N HIS A 173 -28.38 -12.48 -24.79
CA HIS A 173 -29.78 -12.07 -24.65
C HIS A 173 -29.97 -10.61 -24.17
N GLY A 174 -29.16 -9.69 -24.71
CA GLY A 174 -29.19 -8.27 -24.37
C GLY A 174 -28.40 -7.87 -23.12
N GLN A 175 -28.21 -8.79 -22.16
CA GLN A 175 -27.46 -8.58 -20.91
C GLN A 175 -25.97 -8.90 -21.06
N MET A 176 -25.13 -8.34 -20.19
CA MET A 176 -23.73 -8.74 -20.04
C MET A 176 -23.63 -9.86 -19.01
N GLN A 177 -23.00 -10.98 -19.40
CA GLN A 177 -22.72 -12.08 -18.49
C GLN A 177 -21.20 -12.26 -18.38
N PRO A 178 -20.63 -12.41 -17.17
CA PRO A 178 -19.23 -12.80 -17.03
C PRO A 178 -19.02 -14.17 -17.69
N VAL A 179 -17.91 -14.29 -18.41
CA VAL A 179 -17.47 -15.50 -19.13
C VAL A 179 -16.23 -16.08 -18.50
N ASP A 180 -15.29 -15.20 -18.11
CA ASP A 180 -14.07 -15.57 -17.42
C ASP A 180 -13.71 -14.51 -16.37
N SER A 181 -12.98 -14.93 -15.34
CA SER A 181 -12.50 -14.08 -14.26
C SER A 181 -11.13 -14.57 -13.79
N ARG A 182 -10.12 -13.70 -13.88
CA ARG A 182 -8.75 -13.96 -13.43
C ARG A 182 -8.35 -12.95 -12.38
N GLU A 183 -7.74 -13.42 -11.30
CA GLU A 183 -7.02 -12.55 -10.36
C GLU A 183 -5.51 -12.63 -10.59
N LEU A 184 -4.84 -11.49 -10.45
CA LEU A 184 -3.41 -11.32 -10.47
C LEU A 184 -2.98 -10.67 -9.16
N PHE A 185 -1.84 -11.10 -8.64
CA PHE A 185 -1.27 -10.59 -7.40
C PHE A 185 0.22 -10.31 -7.60
N ALA A 186 0.67 -9.14 -7.15
CA ALA A 186 2.07 -8.80 -6.98
C ALA A 186 2.33 -8.43 -5.51
N ASP A 187 3.50 -8.81 -5.00
CA ASP A 187 4.00 -8.47 -3.66
C ASP A 187 5.50 -8.17 -3.77
N ASP A 188 5.85 -6.90 -3.62
CA ASP A 188 7.19 -6.37 -3.83
C ASP A 188 7.74 -5.78 -2.54
N LEU A 189 8.96 -6.17 -2.16
CA LEU A 189 9.70 -5.50 -1.10
C LEU A 189 10.09 -4.08 -1.54
N VAL A 190 9.89 -3.10 -0.66
CA VAL A 190 10.19 -1.68 -0.93
C VAL A 190 10.95 -1.05 0.23
N LEU A 191 11.88 -0.16 -0.11
CA LEU A 191 12.60 0.74 0.79
C LEU A 191 12.45 2.17 0.27
N ASP A 192 12.12 3.10 1.16
CA ASP A 192 12.33 4.53 0.94
C ASP A 192 13.49 5.01 1.81
N LEU A 193 14.44 5.73 1.20
CA LEU A 193 15.59 6.34 1.87
C LEU A 193 15.45 7.87 1.83
N TYR A 194 15.74 8.52 2.95
CA TYR A 194 15.69 9.98 3.07
C TYR A 194 17.01 10.55 3.57
N SER A 195 17.56 11.51 2.83
CA SER A 195 18.61 12.40 3.31
C SER A 195 18.01 13.69 3.89
N GLY A 196 18.81 14.48 4.61
CA GLY A 196 18.33 15.74 5.21
C GLY A 196 17.75 16.74 4.20
N ALA A 197 18.34 16.83 3.01
CA ALA A 197 17.94 17.78 1.98
C ALA A 197 16.81 17.28 1.06
N ASP A 198 16.60 15.96 0.94
CA ASP A 198 15.61 15.39 0.02
C ASP A 198 14.29 15.06 0.72
N GLU A 199 13.26 15.86 0.43
CA GLU A 199 11.89 15.63 0.89
C GLU A 199 11.15 14.55 0.08
N THR A 200 11.59 14.30 -1.16
CA THR A 200 10.98 13.33 -2.09
C THR A 200 11.49 11.91 -1.89
N GLY A 201 12.71 11.77 -1.38
CA GLY A 201 13.33 10.49 -1.04
C GLY A 201 13.57 9.56 -2.24
N TRP A 202 14.37 8.54 -1.99
CA TRP A 202 14.76 7.51 -2.95
C TRP A 202 13.95 6.24 -2.71
N ARG A 203 13.20 5.76 -3.70
CA ARG A 203 12.44 4.50 -3.63
C ARG A 203 13.15 3.39 -4.36
N ILE A 204 13.47 2.32 -3.64
CA ILE A 204 14.00 1.05 -4.16
C ILE A 204 12.91 -0.01 -4.06
N ILE A 205 12.62 -0.69 -5.17
CA ILE A 205 11.64 -1.79 -5.25
C ILE A 205 12.41 -3.03 -5.73
N ALA A 206 12.22 -4.18 -5.08
CA ALA A 206 12.97 -5.40 -5.42
C ALA A 206 12.82 -5.81 -6.89
N THR A 207 11.61 -5.76 -7.44
CA THR A 207 11.37 -6.00 -8.87
C THR A 207 11.97 -4.90 -9.75
N GLY A 208 12.95 -5.30 -10.56
CA GLY A 208 13.63 -4.42 -11.53
C GLY A 208 14.77 -3.59 -10.95
N PHE A 209 15.29 -3.94 -9.77
CA PHE A 209 16.51 -3.36 -9.19
C PHE A 209 17.74 -4.24 -9.45
N ASP A 210 18.88 -3.62 -9.77
CA ASP A 210 20.15 -4.34 -9.90
C ASP A 210 20.96 -4.36 -8.59
N PHE A 211 21.05 -5.55 -8.02
CA PHE A 211 21.80 -5.85 -6.80
C PHE A 211 23.32 -6.06 -7.04
N SER A 212 23.88 -5.62 -8.17
CA SER A 212 25.34 -5.71 -8.42
C SER A 212 26.17 -4.92 -7.40
N CYS A 213 25.58 -3.92 -6.73
CA CYS A 213 26.14 -3.23 -5.56
C CYS A 213 26.57 -4.15 -4.40
N LEU A 214 26.02 -5.37 -4.31
CA LEU A 214 26.37 -6.35 -3.27
C LEU A 214 27.68 -7.11 -3.58
N GLY A 215 28.20 -7.03 -4.80
CA GLY A 215 29.42 -7.76 -5.20
C GLY A 215 29.33 -9.26 -4.90
N SER A 216 30.27 -9.77 -4.09
CA SER A 216 30.31 -11.17 -3.64
C SER A 216 29.17 -11.57 -2.69
N GLU A 217 28.49 -10.61 -2.06
CA GLU A 217 27.33 -10.89 -1.21
C GLU A 217 26.02 -11.10 -1.99
N LYS A 218 26.02 -10.89 -3.31
CA LYS A 218 24.85 -11.10 -4.17
C LYS A 218 24.38 -12.56 -4.08
N LYS A 219 23.14 -12.77 -3.66
CA LYS A 219 22.47 -14.06 -3.47
C LYS A 219 21.66 -14.45 -4.72
N MET A 220 21.08 -15.65 -4.72
CA MET A 220 20.36 -16.19 -5.88
C MET A 220 18.98 -15.54 -6.10
N THR A 221 18.26 -15.17 -5.04
CA THR A 221 16.90 -14.62 -5.15
C THR A 221 16.86 -13.10 -4.94
N ALA A 222 15.88 -12.42 -5.54
CA ALA A 222 15.67 -11.00 -5.31
C ALA A 222 15.35 -10.68 -3.84
N VAL A 223 14.69 -11.60 -3.12
CA VAL A 223 14.34 -11.44 -1.70
C VAL A 223 15.60 -11.47 -0.82
N ASP A 224 16.47 -12.47 -1.00
CA ASP A 224 17.71 -12.58 -0.23
C ASP A 224 18.65 -11.40 -0.53
N ASN A 225 18.72 -10.98 -1.79
CA ASN A 225 19.45 -9.78 -2.21
C ASN A 225 18.89 -8.51 -1.56
N PHE A 226 17.57 -8.36 -1.47
CA PHE A 226 16.94 -7.20 -0.83
C PHE A 226 17.20 -7.18 0.68
N GLN A 227 17.21 -8.34 1.34
CA GLN A 227 17.60 -8.45 2.75
C GLN A 227 19.07 -8.10 2.96
N ALA A 228 19.97 -8.60 2.10
CA ALA A 228 21.39 -8.26 2.14
C ALA A 228 21.63 -6.76 1.91
N LEU A 229 20.93 -6.16 0.94
CA LEU A 229 20.94 -4.71 0.70
C LEU A 229 20.45 -3.94 1.92
N THR A 230 19.32 -4.33 2.51
CA THR A 230 18.75 -3.70 3.71
C THR A 230 19.76 -3.74 4.87
N LYS A 231 20.47 -4.85 5.04
CA LYS A 231 21.53 -5.00 6.04
C LYS A 231 22.70 -4.02 5.77
N VAL A 232 23.24 -4.00 4.56
CA VAL A 232 24.34 -3.08 4.19
C VAL A 232 23.95 -1.62 4.38
N LEU A 233 22.73 -1.23 4.00
CA LEU A 233 22.22 0.13 4.21
C LEU A 233 22.14 0.48 5.69
N ARG A 234 21.62 -0.42 6.55
CA ARG A 234 21.58 -0.20 8.01
C ARG A 234 22.95 -0.13 8.67
N GLU A 235 23.91 -0.93 8.19
CA GLU A 235 25.28 -0.94 8.72
C GLU A 235 26.05 0.33 8.36
N ARG A 236 25.92 0.81 7.11
CA ARG A 236 26.62 2.02 6.64
C ARG A 236 25.93 3.32 7.07
N ALA A 237 24.61 3.41 6.94
CA ALA A 237 23.81 4.54 7.42
C ALA A 237 23.50 4.42 8.92
N SER A 238 24.53 4.20 9.75
CA SER A 238 24.40 3.92 11.20
C SER A 238 23.73 5.02 12.03
N ARG A 239 23.55 6.22 11.48
CA ARG A 239 22.81 7.35 12.08
C ARG A 239 21.33 7.42 11.66
N ALA A 240 20.94 6.69 10.63
CA ALA A 240 19.57 6.68 10.14
C ALA A 240 18.66 5.89 11.09
N GLU A 241 17.45 6.39 11.30
CA GLU A 241 16.37 5.56 11.85
C GLU A 241 16.00 4.49 10.82
N PHE A 242 15.74 3.26 11.29
CA PHE A 242 15.22 2.18 10.46
C PHE A 242 13.82 1.80 10.94
N ASP A 243 12.83 1.97 10.08
CA ASP A 243 11.43 1.69 10.36
C ASP A 243 10.89 0.55 9.49
N ASP A 244 10.48 -0.56 10.10
CA ASP A 244 9.83 -1.70 9.45
C ASP A 244 8.35 -1.88 9.88
N SER A 245 7.77 -0.90 10.61
CA SER A 245 6.42 -0.99 11.16
C SER A 245 5.31 -0.93 10.13
N TYR A 246 5.56 -0.45 8.91
CA TYR A 246 4.51 -0.27 7.88
C TYR A 246 3.64 -1.51 7.69
N VAL A 247 4.25 -2.70 7.58
CA VAL A 247 3.52 -3.97 7.39
C VAL A 247 2.61 -4.28 8.58
N ARG A 248 3.00 -3.89 9.80
CA ARG A 248 2.22 -4.09 11.04
C ARG A 248 1.02 -3.13 11.12
N VAL A 249 1.18 -1.87 10.70
CA VAL A 249 0.12 -0.84 10.77
C VAL A 249 -0.82 -0.82 9.57
N ARG A 250 -0.47 -1.45 8.45
CA ARG A 250 -1.15 -1.32 7.13
C ARG A 250 -2.68 -1.46 7.17
N GLN A 251 -3.21 -2.35 8.00
CA GLN A 251 -4.67 -2.54 8.13
C GLN A 251 -5.33 -1.29 8.74
N MET A 252 -4.85 -0.84 9.89
CA MET A 252 -5.33 0.40 10.53
C MET A 252 -5.12 1.64 9.65
N LEU A 253 -4.02 1.71 8.89
CA LEU A 253 -3.80 2.79 7.92
C LEU A 253 -4.91 2.89 6.88
N ALA A 254 -5.66 1.83 6.57
CA ALA A 254 -6.72 1.86 5.56
C ALA A 254 -7.91 2.77 5.94
N ALA A 255 -8.12 3.03 7.23
CA ALA A 255 -9.17 3.96 7.70
C ALA A 255 -8.82 5.43 7.41
N VAL A 256 -7.53 5.80 7.46
CA VAL A 256 -7.04 7.17 7.24
C VAL A 256 -6.60 7.39 5.80
N TRP A 257 -5.91 6.40 5.24
CA TRP A 257 -5.34 6.35 3.91
C TRP A 257 -5.78 5.04 3.23
N PRO A 258 -6.98 5.00 2.63
CA PRO A 258 -7.46 3.82 1.94
C PRO A 258 -6.53 3.39 0.80
N LEU A 259 -6.67 2.14 0.39
CA LEU A 259 -6.01 1.61 -0.81
C LEU A 259 -6.54 2.34 -2.05
N ASP A 260 -5.66 2.60 -3.00
CA ASP A 260 -6.08 3.14 -4.29
C ASP A 260 -6.75 2.01 -5.09
N GLN A 261 -7.85 2.33 -5.77
CA GLN A 261 -8.57 1.40 -6.64
C GLN A 261 -8.90 2.07 -7.97
N GLU A 262 -8.48 1.46 -9.08
CA GLU A 262 -8.75 1.93 -10.42
C GLU A 262 -9.44 0.84 -11.25
N THR A 263 -10.60 1.15 -11.84
CA THR A 263 -11.32 0.25 -12.75
C THR A 263 -11.18 0.73 -14.20
N ARG A 264 -10.37 0.04 -14.99
CA ARG A 264 -10.22 0.29 -16.44
C ARG A 264 -11.09 -0.68 -17.23
N ARG A 265 -12.06 -0.15 -17.98
CA ARG A 265 -12.78 -0.93 -19.00
C ARG A 265 -11.95 -0.96 -20.28
N GLY A 266 -11.54 -2.15 -20.70
CA GLY A 266 -10.90 -2.39 -21.98
C GLY A 266 -11.89 -2.23 -23.14
N GLU A 267 -11.35 -2.21 -24.36
CA GLU A 267 -12.15 -2.09 -25.58
C GLU A 267 -12.98 -3.35 -25.86
N TRP A 268 -14.09 -3.16 -26.59
CA TRP A 268 -14.88 -4.26 -27.13
C TRP A 268 -14.08 -5.03 -28.18
N ARG A 269 -13.80 -6.31 -27.93
CA ARG A 269 -13.06 -7.18 -28.85
C ARG A 269 -13.99 -8.24 -29.45
N ARG A 270 -13.84 -8.50 -30.76
CA ARG A 270 -14.55 -9.61 -31.42
C ARG A 270 -13.85 -10.92 -31.09
N SER A 271 -14.55 -11.83 -30.42
CA SER A 271 -14.08 -13.18 -30.06
C SER A 271 -14.66 -14.29 -30.94
N GLY A 272 -15.39 -13.92 -32.00
CA GLY A 272 -15.93 -14.84 -32.99
C GLY A 272 -17.06 -14.21 -33.80
N ALA A 273 -17.70 -15.01 -34.67
CA ALA A 273 -18.83 -14.57 -35.47
C ALA A 273 -19.96 -14.02 -34.58
N GLY A 274 -20.24 -12.71 -34.70
CA GLY A 274 -21.27 -12.00 -33.93
C GLY A 274 -21.00 -11.85 -32.42
N LYS A 275 -19.84 -12.29 -31.90
CA LYS A 275 -19.53 -12.24 -30.47
C LYS A 275 -18.62 -11.06 -30.15
N PHE A 276 -19.04 -10.26 -29.17
CA PHE A 276 -18.27 -9.15 -28.62
C PHE A 276 -18.09 -9.37 -27.13
N ASP A 277 -16.83 -9.30 -26.69
CA ASP A 277 -16.42 -9.42 -25.30
C ASP A 277 -15.83 -8.10 -24.82
N LEU A 278 -16.09 -7.79 -23.56
CA LEU A 278 -15.61 -6.62 -22.85
C LEU A 278 -14.73 -7.10 -21.70
N SER A 279 -13.45 -6.73 -21.70
CA SER A 279 -12.56 -6.94 -20.56
C SER A 279 -12.68 -5.76 -19.61
N THR A 280 -12.81 -6.00 -18.31
CA THR A 280 -12.73 -4.98 -17.26
C THR A 280 -11.63 -5.38 -16.28
N VAL A 281 -10.68 -4.50 -16.05
CA VAL A 281 -9.59 -4.69 -15.09
C VAL A 281 -9.83 -3.75 -13.91
N THR A 282 -9.95 -4.31 -12.71
CA THR A 282 -9.96 -3.54 -11.46
C THR A 282 -8.66 -3.81 -10.73
N THR A 283 -7.82 -2.79 -10.60
CA THR A 283 -6.57 -2.83 -9.86
C THR A 283 -6.75 -2.16 -8.50
N THR A 284 -6.21 -2.77 -7.45
CA THR A 284 -6.18 -2.23 -6.09
C THR A 284 -4.76 -2.35 -5.54
N ASP A 285 -4.20 -1.24 -5.06
CA ASP A 285 -2.83 -1.20 -4.54
C ASP A 285 -2.65 -0.30 -3.30
N ASN A 286 -1.50 -0.46 -2.64
CA ASN A 286 -1.12 0.31 -1.45
C ASN A 286 0.06 1.28 -1.67
N ALA A 287 0.41 1.63 -2.92
CA ALA A 287 1.59 2.43 -3.23
C ALA A 287 1.48 3.85 -2.68
N THR A 288 0.32 4.49 -2.80
CA THR A 288 0.08 5.82 -2.19
C THR A 288 -0.02 5.73 -0.67
N GLN A 289 -0.61 4.66 -0.12
CA GLN A 289 -0.64 4.41 1.33
C GLN A 289 0.77 4.30 1.92
N PHE A 290 1.67 3.52 1.30
CA PHE A 290 3.07 3.43 1.70
C PHE A 290 3.79 4.78 1.58
N THR A 291 3.51 5.53 0.52
CA THR A 291 4.10 6.86 0.30
C THR A 291 3.68 7.85 1.38
N ARG A 292 2.39 7.92 1.75
CA ARG A 292 1.90 8.77 2.85
C ARG A 292 2.54 8.39 4.19
N TYR A 293 2.65 7.09 4.48
CA TYR A 293 3.30 6.59 5.70
C TYR A 293 4.79 6.99 5.76
N SER A 294 5.53 6.68 4.71
CA SER A 294 6.95 6.97 4.55
C SER A 294 7.24 8.47 4.70
N ARG A 295 6.40 9.33 4.09
CA ARG A 295 6.45 10.79 4.23
C ARG A 295 6.18 11.28 5.65
N LEU A 296 5.17 10.72 6.33
CA LEU A 296 4.88 11.05 7.72
C LEU A 296 6.09 10.73 8.62
N ARG A 297 6.70 9.56 8.46
CA ARG A 297 7.89 9.17 9.23
C ARG A 297 9.07 10.11 8.96
N ARG A 298 9.30 10.54 7.71
CA ARG A 298 10.27 11.62 7.40
C ARG A 298 9.89 12.89 8.15
N TRP A 299 8.66 13.38 8.01
CA TRP A 299 8.23 14.66 8.58
C TRP A 299 8.42 14.71 10.10
N LEU A 300 8.06 13.63 10.80
CA LEU A 300 8.31 13.47 12.24
C LEU A 300 9.82 13.49 12.55
N ARG A 301 10.61 12.67 11.84
CA ARG A 301 12.06 12.57 12.05
C ARG A 301 12.78 13.91 11.84
N ALA A 302 12.35 14.70 10.86
CA ALA A 302 12.89 16.03 10.61
C ALA A 302 12.56 17.02 11.74
N ARG A 303 11.40 16.88 12.40
CA ARG A 303 11.02 17.71 13.57
C ARG A 303 11.79 17.34 14.82
N GLU A 304 11.99 16.04 15.09
CA GLU A 304 12.83 15.56 16.19
C GLU A 304 14.25 16.15 16.10
N LEU A 305 14.86 16.07 14.92
CA LEU A 305 16.22 16.56 14.67
C LEU A 305 16.35 18.09 14.70
N THR A 306 15.24 18.82 14.54
CA THR A 306 15.21 20.29 14.63
C THR A 306 14.70 20.80 15.99
N GLY A 307 14.35 19.92 16.92
CA GLY A 307 13.89 20.26 18.28
C GLY A 307 12.44 20.77 18.37
N ASN A 308 11.67 20.71 17.29
CA ASN A 308 10.27 21.17 17.24
C ASN A 308 9.29 20.03 17.59
N SER A 309 9.50 19.43 18.76
CA SER A 309 8.71 18.32 19.35
C SER A 309 7.35 18.76 19.88
#